data_AF-A0AAD9RNZ9-F1
#
_entry.id   AF-A0AAD9RNZ9-F1
#
_cell.length_a   1.000
_cell.length_b   1.000
_cell.length_c   1.000
_cell.angle_alpha   90.00
_cell.angle_beta   90.00
_cell.angle_gamma   90.00
#
_symmetry.space_group_name_H-M   'P 1'
#
loop_
_entity.id
_entity.type
_entity.pdbx_description
1 polymer ?
#
loop_
_entity_poly.entity_id
_entity_poly.type
_entity_poly.pdbx_seq_one_letter_code
_entity_poly.pdbx_strand_id
1 'polypeptide(L)'
;MKYWILLCIFSLLLHFSMQDVKFENCSKNITLLGETMDDCLLVKCNTVGNSTKVEMKICDVIVCDQGKQTGYHEGDGFATFPDCCSYPICAE
;
A
#
# COMPACT_ATOMS: atom_id res chain seq x y z
N MET A 1 32.39 -19.93 -0.16
CA MET A 1 31.07 -20.22 -0.76
C MET A 1 29.87 -19.89 0.15
N LYS A 2 30.01 -19.84 1.49
CA LYS A 2 28.91 -19.47 2.40
C LYS A 2 28.34 -18.04 2.20
N TYR A 3 29.17 -17.07 1.83
CA TYR A 3 28.74 -15.68 1.67
C TYR A 3 27.81 -15.45 0.47
N TRP A 4 27.95 -16.24 -0.60
CA TRP A 4 27.09 -16.12 -1.79
C TRP A 4 25.63 -16.49 -1.49
N ILE A 5 25.41 -17.51 -0.65
CA ILE A 5 24.06 -17.93 -0.23
C ILE A 5 23.41 -16.83 0.61
N LEU A 6 24.15 -16.23 1.55
CA LEU A 6 23.65 -15.12 2.36
C LEU A 6 23.30 -13.89 1.51
N LEU A 7 24.09 -13.61 0.47
CA LEU A 7 23.86 -12.49 -0.44
C LEU A 7 22.62 -12.70 -1.32
N CYS A 8 22.37 -13.94 -1.76
CA CYS A 8 21.13 -14.32 -2.43
C CYS A 8 19.90 -14.18 -1.52
N ILE A 9 19.98 -14.65 -0.27
CA ILE A 9 18.89 -14.52 0.71
C ILE A 9 18.62 -13.04 1.00
N PHE A 10 19.66 -12.24 1.20
CA PHE A 10 19.52 -10.80 1.42
C PHE A 10 18.88 -10.07 0.23
N SER A 11 19.26 -10.41 -1.00
CA SER A 11 18.65 -9.84 -2.21
C SER A 11 17.18 -10.23 -2.37
N LEU A 12 16.82 -11.47 -2.00
CA LEU A 12 15.41 -11.90 -2.00
C LEU A 12 14.60 -11.13 -0.95
N LEU A 13 15.14 -10.95 0.26
CA LEU A 13 14.47 -10.18 1.31
C LEU A 13 14.24 -8.72 0.92
N LEU A 14 15.21 -8.09 0.25
CA LEU A 14 15.05 -6.73 -0.29
C LEU A 14 13.97 -6.65 -1.38
N HIS A 15 13.85 -7.68 -2.22
CA HIS A 15 12.80 -7.73 -3.24
C HIS A 15 11.40 -7.87 -2.64
N PHE A 16 11.25 -8.62 -1.55
CA PHE A 16 9.96 -8.82 -0.88
C PHE A 16 9.58 -7.68 0.08
N SER A 17 10.47 -6.73 0.37
CA SER A 17 10.14 -5.58 1.23
C SER A 17 9.56 -4.39 0.47
N MET A 18 9.37 -4.49 -0.84
CA MET A 18 8.72 -3.46 -1.63
C MET A 18 7.22 -3.71 -1.59
N GLN A 19 6.48 -2.80 -0.98
CA GLN A 19 5.03 -2.85 -0.93
C GLN A 19 4.50 -2.39 -2.29
N ASP A 20 3.82 -3.27 -3.05
CA ASP A 20 3.36 -2.92 -4.39
C ASP A 20 2.13 -1.98 -4.34
N VAL A 21 2.27 -0.77 -4.89
CA VAL A 21 1.15 0.15 -5.13
C VAL A 21 0.08 -0.52 -6.00
N LYS A 22 -1.18 -0.40 -5.59
CA LYS A 22 -2.29 -0.90 -6.39
C LYS A 22 -2.72 0.14 -7.44
N PHE A 23 -2.70 -0.26 -8.70
CA PHE A 23 -3.17 0.57 -9.82
C PHE A 23 -4.49 0.05 -10.39
N GLU A 24 -5.45 0.94 -10.59
CA GLU A 24 -6.75 0.65 -11.22
C GLU A 24 -6.97 1.59 -12.41
N ASN A 25 -7.30 0.99 -13.57
CA ASN A 25 -7.60 1.71 -14.83
C ASN A 25 -6.46 2.62 -15.36
N CYS A 26 -5.24 2.41 -14.87
CA CYS A 26 -4.06 3.17 -15.28
C CYS A 26 -3.39 2.52 -16.51
N SER A 27 -2.92 3.36 -17.44
CA SER A 27 -2.06 2.90 -18.53
C SER A 27 -0.69 2.50 -17.96
N LYS A 28 -0.02 1.51 -18.58
CA LYS A 28 1.30 1.01 -18.15
C LYS A 28 2.39 2.08 -18.09
N ASN A 29 2.18 3.24 -18.71
CA ASN A 29 3.13 4.36 -18.76
C ASN A 29 2.97 5.37 -17.61
N ILE A 30 2.12 5.09 -16.62
CA ILE A 30 1.98 5.96 -15.44
C ILE A 30 3.08 5.62 -14.46
N THR A 31 4.19 6.33 -14.59
CA THR A 31 5.23 6.38 -13.57
C THR A 31 4.84 7.45 -12.56
N LEU A 32 4.45 7.05 -11.35
CA LEU A 32 4.38 8.00 -10.24
C LEU A 32 5.82 8.39 -9.90
N LEU A 33 6.14 9.68 -10.02
CA LEU A 33 7.44 10.22 -9.64
C LEU A 33 7.40 10.51 -8.13
N GLY A 34 8.13 9.72 -7.33
CA GLY A 34 8.36 10.03 -5.91
C GLY A 34 8.43 8.81 -4.98
N GLU A 35 8.71 9.08 -3.70
CA GLU A 35 8.83 8.13 -2.57
C GLU A 35 7.49 7.44 -2.21
N THR A 36 6.41 7.76 -2.91
CA THR A 36 5.06 7.23 -2.64
C THR A 36 4.86 5.80 -3.12
N MET A 37 5.84 5.19 -3.81
CA MET A 37 5.73 3.80 -4.28
C MET A 37 5.83 2.75 -3.16
N ASP A 38 6.26 3.12 -1.96
CA ASP A 38 6.44 2.19 -0.84
C ASP A 38 5.28 2.21 0.17
N ASP A 39 4.21 2.97 -0.10
CA ASP A 39 3.07 3.12 0.80
C ASP A 39 1.86 2.28 0.37
N CYS A 40 1.09 1.81 1.36
CA CYS A 40 -0.22 1.18 1.15
C CYS A 40 -1.23 2.16 0.51
N LEU A 41 -1.28 2.18 -0.82
CA LEU A 41 -2.09 3.13 -1.57
C LEU A 41 -2.74 2.52 -2.82
N LEU A 42 -3.84 3.14 -3.24
CA LEU A 42 -4.58 2.85 -4.45
C LEU A 42 -4.55 4.06 -5.39
N VAL A 43 -4.03 3.86 -6.59
CA VAL A 43 -4.10 4.85 -7.67
C VAL A 43 -5.18 4.45 -8.65
N LYS A 44 -6.18 5.31 -8.80
CA LYS A 44 -7.25 5.20 -9.78
C LYS A 44 -7.04 6.22 -10.89
N CYS A 45 -6.99 5.73 -12.12
CA CYS A 45 -6.93 6.60 -13.28
C CYS A 45 -8.29 6.66 -13.97
N ASN A 46 -8.87 7.86 -14.04
CA ASN A 46 -10.15 8.13 -14.69
C ASN A 46 -9.92 8.95 -15.96
N THR A 47 -10.18 8.34 -17.12
CA THR A 47 -10.15 9.07 -18.39
C THR A 47 -11.46 9.83 -18.57
N VAL A 48 -11.39 11.16 -18.53
CA VAL A 48 -12.53 12.06 -18.77
C VAL A 48 -12.26 12.85 -20.03
N GLY A 49 -12.91 12.46 -21.14
CA GLY A 49 -12.62 13.02 -22.46
C GLY A 49 -11.22 12.68 -22.93
N ASN A 50 -10.41 13.69 -23.27
CA ASN A 50 -9.01 13.54 -23.68
C ASN A 50 -8.01 13.68 -22.52
N SER A 51 -8.49 13.77 -21.27
CA SER A 51 -7.63 13.98 -20.10
C SER A 51 -7.70 12.79 -19.14
N THR A 52 -6.55 12.32 -18.68
CA THR A 52 -6.45 11.33 -17.60
C THR A 52 -6.40 12.07 -16.27
N LYS A 53 -7.41 11.87 -15.42
CA LYS A 53 -7.36 12.26 -14.02
C LYS A 53 -6.79 11.12 -13.21
N VAL A 54 -5.92 11.44 -12.27
CA VAL A 54 -5.35 10.48 -11.34
C VAL A 54 -5.89 10.79 -9.94
N GLU A 55 -6.53 9.82 -9.33
CA GLU A 55 -7.04 9.85 -7.97
C GLU A 55 -6.21 8.89 -7.13
N MET A 56 -5.72 9.35 -5.99
CA MET A 56 -4.97 8.53 -5.05
C MET A 56 -5.82 8.35 -3.79
N LYS A 57 -5.96 7.11 -3.34
CA LYS A 57 -6.59 6.76 -2.08
C LYS A 57 -5.55 6.13 -1.17
N ILE A 58 -5.41 6.69 0.03
CA ILE A 58 -4.61 6.15 1.13
C ILE A 58 -5.52 5.47 2.16
N CYS A 59 -4.93 4.78 3.14
CA CYS A 59 -5.67 4.20 4.24
C CYS A 59 -6.48 5.25 5.01
N ASP A 60 -7.71 4.90 5.37
CA ASP A 60 -8.61 5.80 6.09
C ASP A 60 -8.11 5.96 7.55
N VAL A 61 -8.06 7.21 8.04
CA VAL A 61 -7.71 7.49 9.43
C VAL A 61 -8.97 7.37 10.28
N ILE A 62 -9.16 6.19 10.87
CA ILE A 62 -10.31 5.89 11.73
C ILE A 62 -9.93 6.19 13.18
N VAL A 63 -10.81 6.90 13.90
CA VAL A 63 -10.66 7.20 15.32
C VAL A 63 -11.93 6.75 16.04
N CYS A 64 -11.79 5.89 17.05
CA CYS A 64 -12.91 5.48 17.89
C CYS A 64 -13.27 6.59 18.89
N ASP A 65 -14.53 6.64 19.30
CA ASP A 65 -14.93 7.44 20.46
C ASP A 65 -14.14 7.03 21.72
N GLN A 66 -14.04 7.95 22.67
CA GLN A 66 -13.29 7.73 23.90
C GLN A 66 -13.78 6.48 24.64
N GLY A 67 -12.86 5.55 24.90
CA GLY A 67 -13.16 4.28 25.58
C GLY A 67 -13.83 3.21 24.70
N LYS A 68 -14.08 3.48 23.43
CA LYS A 68 -14.69 2.51 22.50
C LYS A 68 -13.69 1.69 21.68
N GLN A 69 -12.40 2.00 21.74
CA GLN A 69 -11.40 1.17 21.06
C GLN A 69 -11.25 -0.16 21.81
N THR A 70 -11.66 -1.25 21.16
CA THR A 70 -11.57 -2.61 21.71
C THR A 70 -10.38 -3.39 21.18
N GLY A 71 -9.76 -2.92 20.11
CA GLY A 71 -8.62 -3.58 19.50
C GLY A 71 -8.01 -2.78 18.35
N TYR A 72 -7.16 -3.46 17.60
CA TYR A 72 -6.48 -2.91 16.44
C TYR A 72 -6.31 -4.00 15.39
N HIS A 73 -6.70 -3.70 14.15
CA HIS A 73 -6.42 -4.51 12.99
C HIS A 73 -5.06 -4.08 12.43
N GLU A 74 -4.10 -5.00 12.45
CA GLU A 74 -2.82 -4.82 11.78
C GLU A 74 -2.99 -5.24 10.31
N GLY A 75 -2.82 -4.30 9.38
CA GLY A 75 -2.80 -4.60 7.96
C GLY A 75 -1.60 -5.48 7.60
N ASP A 76 -1.72 -6.26 6.53
CA ASP A 76 -0.62 -7.07 6.04
C ASP A 76 0.35 -6.20 5.24
N GLY A 77 1.56 -5.98 5.77
CA GLY A 77 2.62 -5.20 5.13
C GLY A 77 3.06 -5.73 3.76
N PHE A 78 2.73 -6.98 3.42
CA PHE A 78 2.99 -7.60 2.13
C PHE A 78 1.77 -7.62 1.20
N ALA A 79 0.60 -7.22 1.69
CA ALA A 79 -0.61 -7.14 0.88
C ALA A 79 -0.72 -5.78 0.16
N THR A 80 -1.65 -5.73 -0.79
CA THR A 80 -1.96 -4.50 -1.54
C THR A 80 -3.19 -3.81 -0.95
N PHE A 81 -3.41 -2.54 -1.29
CA PHE A 81 -4.58 -1.80 -0.79
C PHE A 81 -5.91 -2.51 -1.13
N PRO A 82 -6.86 -2.64 -0.19
CA PRO A 82 -6.88 -2.06 1.17
C PRO A 82 -6.33 -2.98 2.27
N ASP A 83 -5.89 -4.19 1.94
CA ASP A 83 -5.55 -5.22 2.94
C ASP A 83 -4.27 -4.89 3.74
N CYS A 84 -3.43 -4.00 3.21
CA CYS A 84 -2.30 -3.43 3.93
C CYS A 84 -2.65 -2.31 4.92
N CYS A 85 -3.91 -1.89 5.03
CA CYS A 85 -4.32 -0.81 5.91
C CYS A 85 -4.57 -1.29 7.35
N SER A 86 -3.88 -0.68 8.30
CA SER A 86 -4.17 -0.85 9.73
C SER A 86 -5.26 0.13 10.21
N TYR A 87 -6.11 -0.32 11.13
CA TYR A 87 -7.18 0.52 11.70
C TYR A 87 -7.62 0.04 13.10
N PRO A 88 -8.09 0.94 13.98
CA PRO A 88 -8.64 0.56 15.26
C PRO A 88 -9.99 -0.16 15.10
N ILE A 89 -10.25 -1.14 15.97
CA ILE A 89 -11.55 -1.79 16.08
C ILE A 89 -12.35 -1.04 17.14
N CYS A 90 -13.47 -0.44 16.74
CA CYS A 90 -14.36 0.29 17.63
C CYS A 90 -15.56 -0.58 18.02
N ALA A 91 -15.92 -0.60 19.30
CA ALA A 91 -17.22 -1.08 19.75
C ALA A 91 -18.32 -0.13 19.25
N GLU A 92 -19.50 -0.69 18.97
CA GLU A 92 -20.71 0.07 18.65
C GLU A 92 -21.15 0.97 19.84
#